data_AF-A0A938N7R5-F1
#
_entry.id   AF-A0A938N7R5-F1
#
_cell.length_a   1.000
_cell.length_b   1.000
_cell.length_c   1.000
_cell.angle_alpha   90.00
_cell.angle_beta   90.00
_cell.angle_gamma   90.00
#
_symmetry.space_group_name_H-M   'P 1'
#
loop_
_entity.id
_entity.type
_entity.pdbx_description
1 polymer ?
#
loop_
_entity_poly.entity_id
_entity_poly.type
_entity_poly.pdbx_seq_one_letter_code
_entity_poly.pdbx_strand_id
1 'polypeptide(L)'
;MSPHATHVSPALVTLRFAVTIACAVVALAAMAHLGVYMVTQFTDARWDTPRVSAEQQQSLAVVNTPAPPPRAAPAPLPAPVEASFNEDPTADARTVVTPPSRGNVRVRPLSELEAAQRVRSLSRSDRMMLGVWETAAAAGSLGALTAFVCVFAGLVIAGSASVPGVDATVHAMILALTAVVCGLPLQSAIPSLPWPGVFGDYFLLTARVDARLGAPSGGLLAAYGVVPFVTAGAAVAAAVYFRLGVAKGVIVTSVNELDAKLESEMESLRKRGITSHIGGRSIGALNQAIGAPARPADLIDRLAAEAEIPATRPRKPQPEHERRPF
;
A
#
# COMPACT_ATOMS: atom_id res chain seq x y z
N MET A 1 7.06 17.70 48.82
CA MET A 1 7.31 16.84 47.65
C MET A 1 5.99 16.67 46.90
N SER A 2 5.78 17.49 45.88
CA SER A 2 4.62 17.35 44.99
C SER A 2 4.84 16.11 44.12
N PRO A 3 3.90 15.15 44.07
CA PRO A 3 3.99 14.05 43.12
C PRO A 3 3.92 14.64 41.71
N HIS A 4 5.06 14.66 41.02
CA HIS A 4 5.06 14.93 39.58
C HIS A 4 4.31 13.77 38.94
N ALA A 5 3.02 13.98 38.69
CA ALA A 5 2.23 13.08 37.88
C ALA A 5 2.94 12.99 36.52
N THR A 6 3.57 11.85 36.26
CA THR A 6 4.05 11.50 34.93
C THR A 6 2.81 11.46 34.05
N HIS A 7 2.54 12.58 33.37
CA HIS A 7 1.54 12.69 32.32
C HIS A 7 2.00 11.85 31.12
N VAL A 8 2.12 10.53 31.30
CA VAL A 8 2.15 9.63 30.15
C VAL A 8 0.78 9.77 29.51
N SER A 9 0.79 10.44 28.37
CA SER A 9 -0.38 11.04 27.77
C SER A 9 -1.46 9.98 27.52
N PRO A 10 -2.69 10.18 28.02
CA PRO A 10 -3.87 9.42 27.60
C PRO A 10 -3.95 9.20 26.08
N ALA A 11 -3.32 10.07 25.29
CA ALA A 11 -3.15 9.90 23.85
C ALA A 11 -2.45 8.60 23.44
N LEU A 12 -1.39 8.14 24.13
CA LEU A 12 -0.69 6.89 23.77
C LEU A 12 -1.55 5.64 24.03
N VAL A 13 -2.39 5.69 25.07
CA VAL A 13 -3.34 4.62 25.37
C VAL A 13 -4.41 4.55 24.28
N THR A 14 -4.96 5.69 23.86
CA THR A 14 -5.93 5.77 22.75
C THR A 14 -5.31 5.32 21.43
N LEU A 15 -4.07 5.75 21.13
CA LEU A 15 -3.35 5.34 19.92
C LEU A 15 -3.10 3.83 19.90
N ARG A 16 -2.76 3.22 21.04
CA ARG A 16 -2.56 1.77 21.13
C ARG A 16 -3.80 0.98 20.68
N PHE A 17 -4.98 1.42 21.11
CA PHE A 17 -6.23 0.78 20.71
C PHE A 17 -6.51 0.99 19.21
N ALA A 18 -6.38 2.23 18.73
CA ALA A 18 -6.58 2.56 17.32
C ALA A 18 -5.65 1.78 16.38
N VAL A 19 -4.35 1.72 16.69
CA VAL A 19 -3.35 0.93 15.93
C VAL A 19 -3.72 -0.55 15.93
N THR A 20 -4.14 -1.11 17.07
CA THR A 20 -4.51 -2.53 17.16
C THR A 20 -5.69 -2.86 16.25
N ILE A 21 -6.73 -2.03 16.26
CA ILE A 21 -7.91 -2.21 15.39
C ILE A 21 -7.50 -2.07 13.92
N ALA A 22 -6.79 -1.00 13.57
CA ALA A 22 -6.39 -0.73 12.19
C ALA A 22 -5.53 -1.88 11.62
N CYS A 23 -4.53 -2.35 12.37
CA CYS A 23 -3.72 -3.51 11.97
C CYS A 23 -4.54 -4.81 11.88
N ALA A 24 -5.52 -5.03 12.76
CA ALA A 24 -6.40 -6.19 12.68
C ALA A 24 -7.27 -6.16 11.40
N VAL A 25 -7.81 -4.99 11.03
CA VAL A 25 -8.55 -4.80 9.77
C VAL A 25 -7.66 -5.11 8.56
N VAL A 26 -6.42 -4.62 8.54
CA VAL A 26 -5.45 -4.92 7.46
C VAL A 26 -5.17 -6.41 7.37
N ALA A 27 -4.93 -7.07 8.50
CA ALA A 27 -4.64 -8.50 8.52
C ALA A 27 -5.83 -9.33 8.02
N LEU A 28 -7.05 -9.02 8.48
CA LEU A 28 -8.26 -9.71 8.02
C LEU A 28 -8.54 -9.48 6.53
N ALA A 29 -8.37 -8.25 6.04
CA ALA A 29 -8.52 -7.93 4.64
C ALA A 29 -7.51 -8.69 3.75
N ALA A 30 -6.24 -8.75 4.17
CA ALA A 30 -5.21 -9.49 3.46
C ALA A 30 -5.50 -11.00 3.44
N MET A 31 -5.99 -11.57 4.55
CA MET A 31 -6.42 -12.97 4.61
C MET A 31 -7.66 -13.26 3.74
N ALA A 32 -8.60 -12.32 3.64
CA ALA A 32 -9.75 -12.44 2.74
C ALA A 32 -9.32 -12.46 1.27
N HIS A 33 -8.39 -11.60 0.88
CA HIS A 33 -7.80 -11.58 -0.47
C HIS A 33 -7.06 -12.88 -0.79
N LEU A 34 -6.28 -13.40 0.17
CA LEU A 34 -5.66 -14.73 0.04
C LEU A 34 -6.72 -15.83 -0.16
N GLY A 35 -7.82 -15.79 0.60
CA GLY A 35 -8.91 -16.74 0.47
C GLY A 35 -9.55 -16.71 -0.93
N VAL A 36 -9.85 -15.52 -1.45
CA VAL A 36 -10.36 -15.35 -2.81
C VAL A 36 -9.34 -15.83 -3.85
N TYR A 37 -8.06 -15.53 -3.68
CA TYR A 37 -7.01 -16.06 -4.55
C TYR A 37 -7.00 -17.60 -4.56
N MET A 38 -7.04 -18.23 -3.38
CA MET A 38 -7.05 -19.70 -3.29
C MET A 38 -8.27 -20.30 -3.99
N VAL A 39 -9.46 -19.72 -3.80
CA VAL A 39 -10.67 -20.19 -4.49
C VAL A 39 -10.55 -19.99 -6.01
N THR A 40 -10.13 -18.82 -6.47
CA THR A 40 -10.00 -18.54 -7.92
C THR A 40 -8.92 -19.36 -8.61
N GLN A 41 -7.83 -19.69 -7.92
CA GLN A 41 -6.70 -20.45 -8.47
C GLN A 41 -6.91 -21.97 -8.45
N PHE A 42 -7.56 -22.51 -7.42
CA PHE A 42 -7.65 -23.96 -7.19
C PHE A 42 -9.06 -24.53 -7.38
N THR A 43 -10.06 -23.69 -7.67
CA THR A 43 -11.43 -24.15 -7.91
C THR A 43 -12.00 -23.56 -9.19
N ASP A 44 -12.85 -24.32 -9.88
CA ASP A 44 -13.64 -23.83 -11.03
C ASP A 44 -14.88 -23.03 -10.60
N ALA A 45 -14.91 -22.52 -9.36
CA ALA A 45 -16.09 -21.86 -8.79
C ALA A 45 -16.55 -20.61 -9.57
N ARG A 46 -15.68 -20.03 -10.41
CA ARG A 46 -15.99 -18.85 -11.25
C ARG A 46 -16.88 -19.15 -12.44
N TRP A 47 -16.89 -20.39 -12.92
CA TRP A 47 -17.53 -20.74 -14.18
C TRP A 47 -18.73 -21.66 -13.92
N ASP A 48 -19.92 -21.24 -14.35
CA ASP A 48 -21.06 -22.15 -14.41
C ASP A 48 -21.01 -22.87 -15.76
N THR A 49 -21.00 -24.22 -15.73
CA THR A 49 -21.27 -25.00 -16.93
C THR A 49 -22.77 -24.92 -17.20
N PRO A 50 -23.23 -24.29 -18.29
CA PRO A 50 -24.65 -24.28 -18.60
C PRO A 50 -25.11 -25.73 -18.71
N ARG A 51 -26.01 -26.13 -17.80
CA ARG A 51 -26.70 -27.41 -17.92
C ARG A 51 -27.62 -27.26 -19.12
N VAL A 52 -27.21 -27.81 -20.25
CA VAL A 52 -28.12 -27.95 -21.39
C VAL A 52 -29.19 -28.92 -20.93
N SER A 53 -30.39 -28.42 -20.63
CA SER A 53 -31.53 -29.27 -20.32
C SER A 53 -31.74 -30.24 -21.48
N ALA A 54 -32.02 -31.52 -21.18
CA ALA A 54 -32.16 -32.56 -22.21
C ALA A 54 -33.17 -32.17 -23.32
N GLU A 55 -34.22 -31.42 -22.98
CA GLU A 55 -35.19 -30.85 -23.93
C GLU A 55 -34.57 -29.80 -24.88
N GLN A 56 -33.66 -28.97 -24.36
CA GLN A 56 -32.98 -27.94 -25.14
C GLN A 56 -31.91 -28.54 -26.06
N GLN A 57 -31.36 -29.70 -25.68
CA GLN A 57 -30.49 -30.52 -26.51
C GLN A 57 -31.25 -31.12 -27.71
N GLN A 58 -32.55 -31.37 -27.59
CA GLN A 58 -33.40 -31.88 -28.68
C GLN A 58 -33.89 -30.78 -29.64
N SER A 59 -33.88 -29.51 -29.22
CA SER A 59 -34.31 -28.39 -30.07
C SER A 59 -33.17 -27.70 -30.84
N LEU A 60 -31.91 -28.09 -30.61
CA LEU A 60 -30.78 -27.71 -31.45
C LEU A 60 -30.83 -28.52 -32.76
N ALA A 61 -31.89 -28.32 -33.54
CA ALA A 61 -31.95 -28.76 -34.92
C ALA A 61 -30.88 -27.96 -35.68
N VAL A 62 -29.88 -28.67 -36.21
CA VAL A 62 -28.87 -28.11 -37.10
C VAL A 62 -29.60 -27.36 -38.21
N VAL A 63 -29.55 -26.03 -38.17
CA VAL A 63 -29.94 -25.21 -39.31
C VAL A 63 -28.92 -25.58 -40.39
N ASN A 64 -29.32 -26.48 -41.28
CA ASN A 64 -28.63 -26.70 -42.54
C ASN A 64 -28.72 -25.36 -43.28
N THR A 65 -27.70 -24.52 -43.09
CA THR A 65 -27.50 -23.38 -43.98
C THR A 65 -27.34 -23.98 -45.38
N PRO A 66 -28.16 -23.56 -46.35
CA PRO A 66 -28.02 -24.03 -47.72
C PRO A 66 -26.56 -23.84 -48.16
N ALA A 67 -25.98 -24.85 -48.79
CA ALA A 67 -24.61 -24.80 -49.28
C ALA A 67 -24.40 -23.46 -50.03
N PRO A 68 -23.37 -22.67 -49.68
CA PRO A 68 -23.12 -21.42 -50.39
C PRO A 68 -23.00 -21.75 -51.88
N PRO A 69 -23.66 -20.98 -52.76
CA PRO A 69 -23.61 -21.24 -54.19
C PRO A 69 -22.15 -21.28 -54.65
N PRO A 70 -21.80 -22.13 -55.63
CA PRO A 70 -20.43 -22.26 -56.11
C PRO A 70 -19.89 -20.88 -56.47
N ARG A 71 -18.89 -20.44 -55.71
CA ARG A 71 -18.23 -19.16 -55.91
C ARG A 71 -17.66 -19.16 -57.33
N ALA A 72 -18.18 -18.30 -58.19
CA ALA A 72 -17.62 -18.09 -59.53
C ALA A 72 -16.11 -17.86 -59.41
N ALA A 73 -15.35 -18.49 -60.31
CA ALA A 73 -13.89 -18.43 -60.33
C ALA A 73 -13.42 -16.96 -60.22
N PRO A 74 -12.41 -16.67 -59.38
CA PRO A 74 -11.88 -15.32 -59.27
C PRO A 74 -11.38 -14.86 -60.64
N ALA A 75 -11.84 -13.69 -61.06
CA ALA A 75 -11.30 -13.02 -62.24
C ALA A 75 -9.78 -12.82 -62.08
N PRO A 76 -9.00 -12.96 -63.16
CA PRO A 76 -7.55 -12.76 -63.10
C PRO A 76 -7.22 -11.35 -62.58
N LEU A 77 -6.36 -11.29 -61.57
CA LEU A 77 -5.85 -10.05 -60.99
C LEU A 77 -5.19 -9.19 -62.08
N PRO A 78 -5.45 -7.86 -62.13
CA PRO A 78 -4.63 -6.96 -62.92
C PRO A 78 -3.19 -6.94 -62.39
N ALA A 79 -2.24 -6.78 -63.33
CA ALA A 79 -0.80 -6.77 -63.08
C ALA A 79 -0.39 -5.73 -62.00
N PRO A 80 0.73 -5.95 -61.29
CA PRO A 80 1.17 -5.06 -60.24
C PRO A 80 1.52 -3.69 -60.81
N VAL A 81 0.83 -2.64 -60.34
CA VAL A 81 1.26 -1.26 -60.54
C VAL A 81 2.42 -1.01 -59.58
N GLU A 82 3.60 -0.75 -60.13
CA GLU A 82 4.76 -0.28 -59.37
C GLU A 82 4.40 1.04 -58.69
N ALA A 83 4.16 0.99 -57.38
CA ALA A 83 4.00 2.18 -56.57
C ALA A 83 5.40 2.76 -56.29
N SER A 84 5.70 3.86 -56.98
CA SER A 84 6.81 4.74 -56.64
C SER A 84 6.64 5.28 -55.22
N PHE A 85 7.56 4.92 -54.33
CA PHE A 85 7.70 5.52 -53.00
C PHE A 85 8.16 6.98 -53.14
N ASN A 86 7.26 7.94 -52.93
CA ASN A 86 7.64 9.28 -52.50
C ASN A 86 7.47 9.34 -50.97
N GLU A 87 8.58 9.51 -50.26
CA GLU A 87 8.62 9.74 -48.81
C GLU A 87 8.15 11.17 -48.52
N ASP A 88 7.06 11.31 -47.77
CA ASP A 88 6.63 12.55 -47.13
C ASP A 88 6.76 12.36 -45.61
N PRO A 89 7.57 13.15 -44.87
CA PRO A 89 7.88 12.88 -43.49
C PRO A 89 7.09 13.79 -42.55
N THR A 90 5.78 13.58 -42.36
CA THR A 90 5.09 14.07 -41.15
C THR A 90 3.85 13.26 -40.80
N ALA A 91 3.72 12.96 -39.51
CA ALA A 91 2.52 12.55 -38.76
C ALA A 91 2.07 11.07 -38.72
N ASP A 92 1.97 10.62 -37.46
CA ASP A 92 1.01 9.68 -36.87
C ASP A 92 1.22 8.16 -36.87
N ALA A 93 1.31 7.66 -35.63
CA ALA A 93 0.86 6.37 -35.10
C ALA A 93 1.02 5.13 -35.99
N ARG A 94 2.22 4.54 -35.96
CA ARG A 94 2.47 3.18 -36.44
C ARG A 94 1.78 2.13 -35.54
N THR A 95 0.61 1.68 -35.96
CA THR A 95 0.19 0.29 -35.81
C THR A 95 1.21 -0.59 -36.52
N VAL A 96 2.03 -1.32 -35.76
CA VAL A 96 2.86 -2.40 -36.29
C VAL A 96 1.93 -3.56 -36.61
N VAL A 97 1.37 -3.57 -37.82
CA VAL A 97 0.82 -4.79 -38.41
C VAL A 97 2.01 -5.67 -38.74
N THR A 98 2.36 -6.57 -37.82
CA THR A 98 3.30 -7.64 -38.10
C THR A 98 2.68 -8.53 -39.17
N PRO A 99 3.29 -8.72 -40.35
CA PRO A 99 2.80 -9.70 -41.31
C PRO A 99 2.85 -11.09 -40.67
N PRO A 100 1.88 -12.00 -40.97
CA PRO A 100 1.89 -13.33 -40.40
C PRO A 100 3.18 -14.04 -40.82
N SER A 101 4.06 -14.24 -39.85
CA SER A 101 5.21 -15.13 -39.96
C SER A 101 4.71 -16.48 -40.47
N ARG A 102 5.38 -17.02 -41.50
CA ARG A 102 5.19 -18.37 -42.06
C ARG A 102 5.59 -19.42 -41.00
N GLY A 103 4.84 -19.49 -39.91
CA GLY A 103 4.94 -20.50 -38.87
C GLY A 103 3.74 -21.41 -38.97
N ASN A 104 4.00 -22.71 -39.09
CA ASN A 104 3.04 -23.82 -39.16
C ASN A 104 1.69 -23.50 -38.50
N VAL A 105 0.67 -23.29 -39.33
CA VAL A 105 -0.73 -23.23 -38.90
C VAL A 105 -1.07 -24.63 -38.37
N ARG A 106 -0.88 -24.84 -37.06
CA ARG A 106 -1.46 -26.00 -36.38
C ARG A 106 -2.96 -25.79 -36.37
N VAL A 107 -3.63 -26.44 -37.30
CA VAL A 107 -5.09 -26.58 -37.31
C VAL A 107 -5.44 -27.39 -36.05
N ARG A 108 -5.84 -26.70 -34.98
CA ARG A 108 -6.49 -27.36 -33.85
C ARG A 108 -7.85 -27.89 -34.34
N PRO A 109 -8.22 -29.13 -34.00
CA PRO A 109 -9.51 -29.67 -34.42
C PRO A 109 -10.63 -28.78 -33.90
N LEU A 110 -11.65 -28.53 -34.73
CA LEU A 110 -12.78 -27.65 -34.38
C LEU A 110 -13.44 -28.07 -33.06
N SER A 111 -13.42 -29.37 -32.74
CA SER A 111 -13.89 -29.93 -31.48
C SER A 111 -13.10 -29.48 -30.25
N GLU A 112 -11.79 -29.18 -30.37
CA GLU A 112 -11.01 -28.57 -29.28
C GLU A 112 -11.34 -27.08 -29.13
N LEU A 113 -11.59 -26.38 -30.24
CA LEU A 113 -12.00 -24.96 -30.22
C LEU A 113 -13.42 -24.80 -29.69
N GLU A 114 -14.35 -25.67 -30.07
CA GLU A 114 -15.72 -25.73 -29.54
C GLU A 114 -15.77 -26.20 -28.08
N ALA A 115 -14.87 -27.10 -27.66
CA ALA A 115 -14.72 -27.46 -26.25
C ALA A 115 -14.09 -26.31 -25.43
N ALA A 116 -13.15 -25.55 -26.00
CA ALA A 116 -12.52 -24.39 -25.38
C ALA A 116 -13.44 -23.16 -25.35
N GLN A 117 -14.36 -23.05 -26.30
CA GLN A 117 -15.27 -21.93 -26.49
C GLN A 117 -16.72 -22.33 -26.20
N ARG A 118 -16.96 -23.33 -25.35
CA ARG A 118 -18.25 -23.41 -24.64
C ARG A 118 -18.39 -22.09 -23.92
N VAL A 119 -19.41 -21.32 -24.27
CA VAL A 119 -19.76 -20.05 -23.65
C VAL A 119 -19.91 -20.30 -22.14
N ARG A 120 -18.83 -20.09 -21.38
CA ARG A 120 -18.84 -20.19 -19.93
C ARG A 120 -19.45 -18.90 -19.42
N SER A 121 -20.59 -19.00 -18.77
CA SER A 121 -21.16 -17.87 -18.04
C SER A 121 -20.48 -17.73 -16.70
N LEU A 122 -20.23 -16.49 -16.27
CA LEU A 122 -19.75 -16.18 -14.93
C LEU A 122 -20.78 -16.64 -13.89
N SER A 123 -20.32 -17.36 -12.88
CA SER A 123 -21.18 -17.93 -11.84
C SER A 123 -21.66 -16.87 -10.85
N ARG A 124 -22.66 -17.23 -10.01
CA ARG A 124 -23.06 -16.41 -8.86
C ARG A 124 -21.90 -16.23 -7.86
N SER A 125 -21.03 -17.22 -7.74
CA SER A 125 -19.88 -17.19 -6.82
C SER A 125 -18.85 -16.12 -7.23
N ASP A 126 -18.65 -15.90 -8.53
CA ASP A 126 -17.75 -14.85 -9.03
C ASP A 126 -18.20 -13.45 -8.56
N ARG A 127 -19.50 -13.16 -8.62
CA ARG A 127 -20.07 -11.91 -8.08
C ARG A 127 -19.88 -11.77 -6.57
N MET A 128 -20.02 -12.86 -5.82
CA MET A 128 -19.78 -12.85 -4.38
C MET A 128 -18.29 -12.60 -4.06
N MET A 129 -17.38 -13.25 -4.79
CA MET A 129 -15.93 -13.05 -4.63
C MET A 129 -15.52 -11.62 -4.95
N LEU A 130 -16.06 -11.02 -6.02
CA LEU A 130 -15.85 -9.61 -6.34
C LEU A 130 -16.28 -8.71 -5.18
N GLY A 131 -17.48 -8.91 -4.64
CA GLY A 131 -17.97 -8.10 -3.50
C GLY A 131 -17.11 -8.25 -2.24
N VAL A 132 -16.67 -9.47 -1.90
CA VAL A 132 -15.74 -9.70 -0.78
C VAL A 132 -14.39 -9.03 -1.06
N TRP A 133 -13.91 -9.10 -2.29
CA TRP A 133 -12.64 -8.52 -2.70
C TRP A 133 -12.65 -7.00 -2.59
N GLU A 134 -13.66 -6.32 -3.14
CA GLU A 134 -13.78 -4.87 -3.12
C GLU A 134 -13.95 -4.31 -1.70
N THR A 135 -14.80 -4.96 -0.89
CA THR A 135 -15.00 -4.55 0.51
C THR A 135 -13.74 -4.73 1.35
N ALA A 136 -13.04 -5.85 1.17
CA ALA A 136 -11.75 -6.09 1.83
C ALA A 136 -10.66 -5.12 1.31
N ALA A 137 -10.62 -4.81 0.02
CA ALA A 137 -9.65 -3.88 -0.55
C ALA A 137 -9.83 -2.45 0.00
N ALA A 138 -11.08 -1.98 0.09
CA ALA A 138 -11.41 -0.68 0.66
C ALA A 138 -11.07 -0.62 2.16
N ALA A 139 -11.52 -1.60 2.95
CA ALA A 139 -11.27 -1.66 4.38
C ALA A 139 -9.77 -1.82 4.70
N GLY A 140 -9.08 -2.68 3.96
CA GLY A 140 -7.65 -2.95 4.11
C GLY A 140 -6.79 -1.74 3.76
N SER A 141 -7.09 -1.04 2.65
CA SER A 141 -6.35 0.16 2.24
C SER A 141 -6.53 1.30 3.25
N LEU A 142 -7.77 1.55 3.69
CA LEU A 142 -8.04 2.55 4.72
C LEU A 142 -7.36 2.17 6.04
N GLY A 143 -7.50 0.92 6.48
CA GLY A 143 -6.86 0.41 7.67
C GLY A 143 -5.33 0.53 7.65
N ALA A 144 -4.69 0.28 6.49
CA ALA A 144 -3.23 0.37 6.35
C ALA A 144 -2.75 1.82 6.48
N LEU A 145 -3.43 2.76 5.82
CA LEU A 145 -3.14 4.19 5.93
C LEU A 145 -3.38 4.70 7.36
N THR A 146 -4.49 4.32 7.99
CA THR A 146 -4.77 4.70 9.38
C THR A 146 -3.73 4.12 10.34
N ALA A 147 -3.38 2.83 10.21
CA ALA A 147 -2.35 2.19 11.02
C ALA A 147 -1.01 2.93 10.88
N PHE A 148 -0.59 3.24 9.65
CA PHE A 148 0.64 3.97 9.39
C PHE A 148 0.65 5.35 10.04
N VAL A 149 -0.40 6.15 9.86
CA VAL A 149 -0.50 7.49 10.46
C VAL A 149 -0.50 7.41 11.99
N CYS A 150 -1.24 6.47 12.59
CA CYS A 150 -1.28 6.33 14.04
C CYS A 150 0.07 5.84 14.62
N VAL A 151 0.74 4.89 13.97
CA VAL A 151 2.07 4.42 14.38
C VAL A 151 3.10 5.55 14.23
N PHE A 152 3.06 6.31 13.13
CA PHE A 152 3.92 7.46 12.91
C PHE A 152 3.72 8.53 13.99
N ALA A 153 2.46 8.88 14.31
CA ALA A 153 2.15 9.82 15.38
C ALA A 153 2.69 9.32 16.74
N GLY A 154 2.50 8.03 17.04
CA GLY A 154 3.04 7.41 18.25
C GLY A 154 4.57 7.42 18.30
N LEU A 155 5.25 7.22 17.16
CA LEU A 155 6.70 7.34 17.05
C LEU A 155 7.17 8.77 17.31
N VAL A 156 6.52 9.78 16.73
CA VAL A 156 6.86 11.20 16.96
C VAL A 156 6.70 11.57 18.44
N ILE A 157 5.60 11.14 19.08
CA ILE A 157 5.36 11.40 20.51
C ILE A 157 6.38 10.68 21.39
N ALA A 158 6.67 9.41 21.11
CA ALA A 158 7.64 8.63 21.87
C ALA A 158 9.07 9.20 21.71
N GLY A 159 9.43 9.60 20.49
CA GLY A 159 10.72 10.18 20.17
C GLY A 159 10.92 11.56 20.80
N SER A 160 9.90 12.42 20.80
CA SER A 160 10.00 13.77 21.37
C SER A 160 10.13 13.78 22.89
N ALA A 161 9.49 12.82 23.57
CA ALA A 161 9.55 12.68 25.01
C ALA A 161 10.68 11.74 25.50
N SER A 162 11.53 11.22 24.60
CA SER A 162 12.61 10.27 24.92
C SER A 162 12.11 9.08 25.76
N VAL A 163 10.94 8.56 25.41
CA VAL A 163 10.23 7.53 26.20
C VAL A 163 10.94 6.18 26.07
N PRO A 164 11.12 5.42 27.16
CA PRO A 164 11.62 4.06 27.08
C PRO A 164 10.76 3.21 26.13
N GLY A 165 11.40 2.47 25.22
CA GLY A 165 10.72 1.65 24.21
C GLY A 165 10.55 2.29 22.83
N VAL A 166 11.17 3.44 22.56
CA VAL A 166 11.24 4.05 21.21
C VAL A 166 11.76 3.07 20.16
N ASP A 167 12.72 2.21 20.50
CA ASP A 167 13.20 1.17 19.59
C ASP A 167 12.05 0.30 19.04
N ALA A 168 11.12 -0.10 19.89
CA ALA A 168 10.00 -0.94 19.47
C ALA A 168 8.98 -0.16 18.62
N THR A 169 8.78 1.14 18.87
CA THR A 169 7.91 1.96 18.03
C THR A 169 8.52 2.23 16.65
N VAL A 170 9.84 2.35 16.54
CA VAL A 170 10.56 2.41 15.25
C VAL A 170 10.37 1.11 14.46
N HIS A 171 10.52 -0.06 15.11
CA HIS A 171 10.26 -1.35 14.45
C HIS A 171 8.81 -1.46 13.99
N ALA A 172 7.86 -1.02 14.82
CA ALA A 172 6.45 -0.97 14.45
C ALA A 172 6.21 -0.07 13.23
N MET A 173 6.89 1.07 13.14
CA MET A 173 6.80 2.00 12.01
C MET A 173 7.32 1.38 10.71
N ILE A 174 8.48 0.70 10.76
CA ILE A 174 9.03 0.00 9.60
C ILE A 174 8.06 -1.08 9.12
N LEU A 175 7.50 -1.86 10.04
CA LEU A 175 6.54 -2.92 9.71
C LEU A 175 5.20 -2.36 9.19
N ALA A 176 4.71 -1.26 9.74
CA ALA A 176 3.53 -0.56 9.23
C ALA A 176 3.78 -0.03 7.81
N LEU A 177 4.96 0.54 7.55
CA LEU A 177 5.37 0.98 6.22
C LEU A 177 5.45 -0.21 5.26
N THR A 178 6.00 -1.36 5.68
CA THR A 178 5.99 -2.59 4.87
C THR A 178 4.56 -3.00 4.52
N ALA A 179 3.63 -3.00 5.49
CA ALA A 179 2.23 -3.32 5.22
C ALA A 179 1.57 -2.35 4.23
N VAL A 180 1.92 -1.06 4.28
CA VAL A 180 1.44 -0.06 3.30
C VAL A 180 2.01 -0.31 1.91
N VAL A 181 3.33 -0.49 1.79
CA VAL A 181 4.01 -0.68 0.49
C VAL A 181 3.58 -1.98 -0.19
N CYS A 182 3.38 -3.05 0.57
CA CYS A 182 2.89 -4.32 0.05
C CYS A 182 1.36 -4.31 -0.16
N GLY A 183 0.62 -3.60 0.68
CA GLY A 183 -0.84 -3.60 0.69
C GLY A 183 -1.48 -2.73 -0.40
N LEU A 184 -0.99 -1.50 -0.58
CA LEU A 184 -1.62 -0.53 -1.46
C LEU A 184 -1.47 -0.88 -2.95
N PRO A 185 -2.46 -0.52 -3.80
CA PRO A 185 -2.44 -0.81 -5.24
C PRO A 185 -1.49 0.13 -6.01
N LEU A 186 -0.20 0.11 -5.66
CA LEU A 186 0.80 1.05 -6.17
C LEU A 186 1.04 0.93 -7.68
N GLN A 187 0.71 -0.20 -8.30
CA GLN A 187 0.83 -0.39 -9.74
C GLN A 187 -0.04 0.59 -10.55
N SER A 188 -1.13 1.12 -9.96
CA SER A 188 -1.96 2.16 -10.58
C SER A 188 -1.22 3.50 -10.71
N ALA A 189 -0.36 3.82 -9.75
CA ALA A 189 0.45 5.05 -9.75
C ALA A 189 1.81 4.85 -10.43
N ILE A 190 2.40 3.66 -10.31
CA ILE A 190 3.72 3.31 -10.83
C ILE A 190 3.60 2.02 -11.65
N PRO A 191 3.26 2.09 -12.94
CA PRO A 191 3.03 0.91 -13.78
C PRO A 191 4.23 -0.04 -13.91
N SER A 192 5.45 0.45 -13.64
CA SER A 192 6.69 -0.34 -13.68
C SER A 192 6.85 -1.30 -12.49
N LEU A 193 5.99 -1.22 -11.47
CA LEU A 193 6.05 -2.14 -10.34
C LEU A 193 5.64 -3.56 -10.76
N PRO A 194 6.45 -4.59 -10.43
CA PRO A 194 6.14 -5.96 -10.81
C PRO A 194 5.03 -6.60 -9.96
N TRP A 195 4.63 -5.97 -8.85
CA TRP A 195 3.51 -6.41 -8.02
C TRP A 195 2.36 -5.39 -8.04
N PRO A 196 1.09 -5.85 -8.10
CA PRO A 196 -0.07 -4.97 -8.10
C PRO A 196 -0.37 -4.36 -6.73
N GLY A 197 0.12 -4.97 -5.64
CA GLY A 197 -0.33 -4.73 -4.27
C GLY A 197 -1.37 -5.77 -3.83
N VAL A 198 -1.52 -6.00 -2.53
CA VAL A 198 -2.54 -6.95 -2.00
C VAL A 198 -3.93 -6.45 -2.36
N PHE A 199 -4.24 -5.19 -2.04
CA PHE A 199 -5.56 -4.59 -2.25
C PHE A 199 -5.77 -4.08 -3.68
N GLY A 200 -5.25 -4.82 -4.66
CA GLY A 200 -5.35 -4.54 -6.09
C GLY A 200 -6.73 -4.86 -6.67
N ASP A 201 -6.85 -4.78 -7.99
CA ASP A 201 -8.09 -5.04 -8.71
C ASP A 201 -8.37 -6.54 -8.89
N TYR A 202 -9.64 -6.95 -8.68
CA TYR A 202 -10.10 -8.33 -8.85
C TYR A 202 -10.00 -8.78 -10.32
N PHE A 203 -10.27 -7.87 -11.27
CA PHE A 203 -10.20 -8.19 -12.70
C PHE A 203 -8.77 -8.50 -13.13
N LEU A 204 -7.78 -7.82 -12.55
CA LEU A 204 -6.38 -8.11 -12.82
C LEU A 204 -5.96 -9.48 -12.29
N LEU A 205 -6.43 -9.87 -11.10
CA LEU A 205 -6.18 -11.21 -10.55
C LEU A 205 -6.75 -12.27 -11.50
N THR A 206 -8.04 -12.17 -11.81
CA THR A 206 -8.75 -13.16 -12.60
C THR A 206 -8.21 -13.26 -14.03
N ALA A 207 -7.90 -12.14 -14.68
CA ALA A 207 -7.26 -12.14 -15.99
C ALA A 207 -5.90 -12.85 -15.98
N ARG A 208 -5.09 -12.69 -14.93
CA ARG A 208 -3.80 -13.39 -14.82
C ARG A 208 -3.95 -14.88 -14.51
N VAL A 209 -4.98 -15.27 -13.76
CA VAL A 209 -5.32 -16.69 -13.50
C VAL A 209 -5.81 -17.35 -14.79
N ASP A 210 -6.73 -16.70 -15.51
CA ASP A 210 -7.31 -17.20 -16.77
C ASP A 210 -6.26 -17.29 -17.90
N ALA A 211 -5.29 -16.37 -17.93
CA ALA A 211 -4.17 -16.44 -18.86
C ALA A 211 -3.26 -17.66 -18.65
N ARG A 212 -3.43 -18.42 -17.56
CA ARG A 212 -2.55 -19.54 -17.16
C ARG A 212 -3.22 -20.91 -17.14
N LEU A 213 -4.29 -21.10 -17.91
CA LEU A 213 -4.91 -22.41 -18.14
C LEU A 213 -3.85 -23.45 -18.58
N GLY A 214 -3.20 -24.12 -17.62
CA GLY A 214 -2.24 -25.22 -17.82
C GLY A 214 -0.82 -25.09 -17.23
N ALA A 215 -0.38 -23.95 -16.66
CA ALA A 215 0.99 -23.85 -16.12
C ALA A 215 1.10 -23.09 -14.79
N PRO A 216 1.77 -23.66 -13.76
CA PRO A 216 2.09 -22.90 -12.55
C PRO A 216 3.05 -21.79 -12.93
N SER A 217 2.86 -20.59 -12.38
CA SER A 217 3.99 -19.66 -12.32
C SER A 217 4.11 -18.99 -10.98
N GLY A 218 5.34 -19.06 -10.47
CA GLY A 218 5.73 -18.52 -9.18
C GLY A 218 5.37 -17.04 -9.03
N GLY A 219 5.26 -16.26 -10.11
CA GLY A 219 4.87 -14.86 -10.03
C GLY A 219 3.46 -14.62 -9.46
N LEU A 220 2.48 -15.49 -9.77
CA LEU A 220 1.14 -15.38 -9.18
C LEU A 220 1.13 -15.80 -7.72
N LEU A 221 1.79 -16.92 -7.40
CA LEU A 221 1.88 -17.41 -6.02
C LEU A 221 2.63 -16.42 -5.14
N ALA A 222 3.69 -15.78 -5.65
CA ALA A 222 4.39 -14.73 -4.94
C ALA A 222 3.46 -13.52 -4.72
N ALA A 223 2.83 -12.99 -5.77
CA ALA A 223 2.04 -11.76 -5.69
C ALA A 223 0.73 -11.90 -4.89
N TYR A 224 0.03 -13.04 -5.00
CA TYR A 224 -1.30 -13.23 -4.41
C TYR A 224 -1.33 -14.30 -3.31
N GLY A 225 -0.26 -15.08 -3.14
CA GLY A 225 -0.08 -15.98 -2.01
C GLY A 225 0.82 -15.38 -0.94
N VAL A 226 2.10 -15.16 -1.27
CA VAL A 226 3.13 -14.74 -0.31
C VAL A 226 2.94 -13.29 0.16
N VAL A 227 2.69 -12.35 -0.74
CA VAL A 227 2.58 -10.93 -0.37
C VAL A 227 1.42 -10.67 0.61
N PRO A 228 0.20 -11.24 0.46
CA PRO A 228 -0.84 -11.12 1.47
C PRO A 228 -0.43 -11.66 2.86
N PHE A 229 0.30 -12.77 2.93
CA PHE A 229 0.85 -13.28 4.20
C PHE A 229 1.86 -12.32 4.82
N VAL A 230 2.76 -11.75 4.01
CA VAL A 230 3.74 -10.76 4.46
C VAL A 230 3.03 -9.51 4.98
N THR A 231 2.03 -9.00 4.27
CA THR A 231 1.23 -7.84 4.68
C THR A 231 0.48 -8.10 5.99
N ALA A 232 -0.18 -9.25 6.12
CA ALA A 232 -0.88 -9.63 7.36
C ALA A 232 0.09 -9.78 8.54
N GLY A 233 1.21 -10.48 8.33
CA GLY A 233 2.26 -10.65 9.33
C GLY A 233 2.89 -9.33 9.76
N ALA A 234 3.19 -8.44 8.81
CA ALA A 234 3.72 -7.11 9.07
C ALA A 234 2.73 -6.25 9.88
N ALA A 235 1.44 -6.29 9.54
CA ALA A 235 0.40 -5.58 10.28
C ALA A 235 0.27 -6.08 11.74
N VAL A 236 0.23 -7.41 11.94
CA VAL A 236 0.16 -8.01 13.28
C VAL A 236 1.43 -7.68 14.08
N ALA A 237 2.60 -7.85 13.48
CA ALA A 237 3.88 -7.54 14.11
C ALA A 237 3.98 -6.05 14.48
N ALA A 238 3.53 -5.13 13.60
CA ALA A 238 3.49 -3.71 13.89
C ALA A 238 2.64 -3.41 15.14
N ALA A 239 1.44 -4.01 15.25
CA ALA A 239 0.61 -3.86 16.44
C ALA A 239 1.28 -4.41 17.71
N VAL A 240 1.95 -5.57 17.63
CA VAL A 240 2.66 -6.17 18.77
C VAL A 240 3.83 -5.28 19.21
N TYR A 241 4.70 -4.86 18.29
CA TYR A 241 5.84 -4.00 18.60
C TYR A 241 5.40 -2.63 19.13
N PHE A 242 4.33 -2.05 18.57
CA PHE A 242 3.78 -0.79 19.06
C PHE A 242 3.28 -0.93 20.50
N ARG A 243 2.55 -2.01 20.81
CA ARG A 243 2.08 -2.31 22.17
C ARG A 243 3.23 -2.52 23.14
N LEU A 244 4.28 -3.21 22.73
CA LEU A 244 5.48 -3.43 23.54
C LEU A 244 6.21 -2.10 23.82
N GLY A 245 6.33 -1.22 22.83
CA GLY A 245 6.91 0.12 23.00
C GLY A 245 6.11 0.96 23.98
N VAL A 246 4.79 1.06 23.78
CA VAL A 246 3.89 1.80 24.69
C VAL A 246 3.93 1.23 26.10
N ALA A 247 3.93 -0.10 26.27
CA ALA A 247 3.98 -0.72 27.60
C ALA A 247 5.26 -0.40 28.37
N LYS A 248 6.41 -0.34 27.67
CA LYS A 248 7.69 0.05 28.29
C LYS A 248 7.67 1.50 28.79
N GLY A 249 7.03 2.40 28.04
CA GLY A 249 6.90 3.82 28.36
C GLY A 249 5.84 4.17 29.40
N VAL A 250 4.74 3.43 29.47
CA VAL A 250 3.62 3.70 30.41
C VAL A 250 3.92 3.21 31.82
N ILE A 251 4.66 2.11 31.99
CA ILE A 251 4.92 1.48 33.30
C ILE A 251 6.22 2.03 33.88
N VAL A 252 6.28 3.34 34.11
CA VAL A 252 7.32 3.93 34.93
C VAL A 252 6.65 4.84 35.94
N THR A 253 6.29 4.24 37.09
CA THR A 253 5.55 4.90 38.17
C THR A 253 6.47 5.52 39.22
N SER A 254 7.76 5.19 39.21
CA SER A 254 8.76 5.78 40.11
C SER A 254 9.96 6.31 39.33
N VAL A 255 10.54 7.42 39.80
CA VAL A 255 11.71 8.07 39.18
C VAL A 255 12.91 7.11 39.14
N ASN A 256 13.07 6.26 40.16
CA ASN A 256 14.19 5.32 40.26
C ASN A 256 14.11 4.17 39.23
N GLU A 257 12.90 3.78 38.81
CA GLU A 257 12.72 2.79 37.73
C GLU A 257 12.98 3.37 36.33
N LEU A 258 12.78 4.69 36.15
CA LEU A 258 13.06 5.35 34.89
C LEU A 258 14.55 5.29 34.58
N ASP A 259 15.37 5.69 35.55
CA ASP A 259 16.83 5.72 35.40
C ASP A 259 17.39 4.32 35.16
N ALA A 260 16.91 3.30 35.90
CA ALA A 260 17.33 1.92 35.69
C ALA A 260 16.96 1.38 34.30
N LYS A 261 15.75 1.70 33.80
CA LYS A 261 15.33 1.31 32.44
C LYS A 261 16.12 2.04 31.37
N LEU A 262 16.35 3.34 31.55
CA LEU A 262 17.08 4.18 30.61
C LEU A 262 18.55 3.74 30.51
N GLU A 263 19.18 3.40 31.63
CA GLU A 263 20.51 2.79 31.66
C GLU A 263 20.53 1.44 30.93
N SER A 264 19.52 0.57 31.15
CA SER A 264 19.43 -0.72 30.45
C SER A 264 19.25 -0.56 28.93
N GLU A 265 18.49 0.45 28.49
CA GLU A 265 18.32 0.74 27.06
C GLU A 265 19.62 1.31 26.48
N MET A 266 20.28 2.24 27.18
CA MET A 266 21.59 2.76 26.79
C MET A 266 22.65 1.65 26.69
N GLU A 267 22.65 0.69 27.63
CA GLU A 267 23.55 -0.46 27.58
C GLU A 267 23.23 -1.37 26.40
N SER A 268 21.94 -1.57 26.08
CA SER A 268 21.52 -2.34 24.91
C SER A 268 21.92 -1.68 23.59
N LEU A 269 21.80 -0.35 23.50
CA LEU A 269 22.22 0.45 22.34
C LEU A 269 23.74 0.43 22.19
N ARG A 270 24.47 0.51 23.30
CA ARG A 270 25.93 0.38 23.35
C ARG A 270 26.39 -1.02 22.89
N LYS A 271 25.73 -2.09 23.34
CA LYS A 271 26.00 -3.47 22.89
C LYS A 271 25.74 -3.68 21.41
N ARG A 272 24.72 -3.01 20.85
CA ARG A 272 24.43 -3.03 19.40
C ARG A 272 25.38 -2.18 18.55
N GLY A 273 26.31 -1.45 19.17
CA GLY A 273 27.26 -0.59 18.46
C GLY A 273 26.63 0.66 17.83
N ILE A 274 25.39 1.01 18.20
CA ILE A 274 24.65 2.17 17.64
C ILE A 274 25.15 3.51 18.24
N THR A 275 26.13 3.47 19.15
CA THR A 275 26.79 4.67 19.70
C THR A 275 27.71 5.40 18.71
N SER A 276 27.57 5.14 17.39
CA SER A 276 28.40 5.74 16.35
C SER A 276 28.05 7.21 16.11
N HIS A 277 28.84 8.10 16.72
CA HIS A 277 29.16 9.48 16.34
C HIS A 277 28.06 10.55 16.14
N ILE A 278 26.79 10.21 15.89
CA ILE A 278 25.75 11.17 15.52
C ILE A 278 24.74 11.40 16.66
N GLY A 279 24.35 10.36 17.40
CA GLY A 279 23.34 10.45 18.47
C GLY A 279 23.82 11.09 19.79
N GLY A 280 25.11 10.95 20.13
CA GLY A 280 25.65 11.55 21.36
C GLY A 280 25.70 13.09 21.33
N ARG A 281 25.79 13.69 20.12
CA ARG A 281 25.87 15.14 19.95
C ARG A 281 24.50 15.82 20.00
N SER A 282 23.43 15.17 19.54
CA SER A 282 22.09 15.77 19.56
C SER A 282 21.50 15.81 20.98
N ILE A 283 21.68 14.74 21.76
CA ILE A 283 21.28 14.71 23.18
C ILE A 283 22.17 15.66 24.00
N GLY A 284 23.49 15.69 23.72
CA GLY A 284 24.40 16.66 24.32
C GLY A 284 24.02 18.11 24.00
N ALA A 285 23.66 18.42 22.76
CA ALA A 285 23.23 19.76 22.35
C ALA A 285 21.88 20.16 22.97
N LEU A 286 20.94 19.22 23.13
CA LEU A 286 19.66 19.47 23.77
C LEU A 286 19.80 19.66 25.29
N ASN A 287 20.58 18.81 25.97
CA ASN A 287 20.89 19.00 27.40
C ASN A 287 21.77 20.23 27.64
N GLN A 288 22.60 20.63 26.68
CA GLN A 288 23.33 21.90 26.73
C GLN A 288 22.40 23.09 26.51
N ALA A 289 21.37 22.97 25.67
CA ALA A 289 20.38 24.03 25.48
C ALA A 289 19.41 24.19 26.68
N ILE A 290 19.09 23.08 27.37
CA ILE A 290 18.15 23.07 28.51
C ILE A 290 18.87 23.29 29.85
N GLY A 291 20.09 22.77 29.99
CA GLY A 291 20.84 22.72 31.24
C GLY A 291 22.07 23.61 31.31
N ALA A 292 22.44 24.33 30.25
CA ALA A 292 23.44 25.39 30.41
C ALA A 292 22.83 26.44 31.35
N PRO A 293 23.38 26.64 32.58
CA PRO A 293 23.00 27.81 33.35
C PRO A 293 23.31 29.00 32.46
N ALA A 294 22.32 29.86 32.21
CA ALA A 294 22.53 31.10 31.48
C ALA A 294 23.81 31.72 32.02
N ARG A 295 24.86 31.75 31.21
CA ARG A 295 26.17 32.18 31.67
C ARG A 295 25.95 33.59 32.23
N PRO A 296 26.35 33.90 33.48
CA PRO A 296 26.05 35.20 34.08
C PRO A 296 26.47 36.37 33.18
N ALA A 297 27.53 36.18 32.39
CA ALA A 297 27.99 37.10 31.36
C ALA A 297 26.95 37.38 30.27
N ASP A 298 26.26 36.36 29.74
CA ASP A 298 25.26 36.53 28.69
C ASP A 298 23.97 37.20 29.22
N LEU A 299 23.69 37.06 30.51
CA LEU A 299 22.61 37.76 31.21
C LEU A 299 22.96 39.24 31.46
N ILE A 300 24.21 39.54 31.84
CA ILE A 300 24.71 40.91 31.98
C ILE A 300 24.76 41.60 30.62
N ASP A 301 25.19 40.93 29.56
CA ASP A 301 25.22 41.49 28.21
C ASP A 301 23.81 41.68 27.63
N ARG A 302 22.86 40.78 27.92
CA ARG A 302 21.45 40.99 27.57
C ARG A 302 20.79 42.11 28.34
N LEU A 303 21.06 42.23 29.64
CA LEU A 303 20.55 43.32 30.47
C LEU A 303 21.20 44.66 30.11
N ALA A 304 22.47 44.66 29.72
CA ALA A 304 23.16 45.85 29.19
C ALA A 304 22.58 46.23 27.81
N ALA A 305 22.33 45.26 26.93
CA ALA A 305 21.69 45.51 25.63
C ALA A 305 20.22 45.94 25.75
N GLU A 306 19.47 45.46 26.77
CA GLU A 306 18.12 45.94 27.08
C GLU A 306 18.13 47.34 27.72
N ALA A 307 19.15 47.66 28.53
CA ALA A 307 19.34 49.00 29.10
C ALA A 307 19.79 50.03 28.06
N GLU A 308 20.41 49.58 26.96
CA GLU A 308 20.85 50.42 25.85
C GLU A 308 19.76 50.60 24.76
N ILE A 309 18.55 50.06 24.95
CA ILE A 309 17.41 50.39 24.07
C ILE A 309 17.05 51.87 24.31
N PRO A 310 17.37 52.79 23.38
CA PRO A 310 17.08 54.19 23.57
C PRO A 310 15.55 54.37 23.58
N ALA A 311 15.04 55.20 24.48
CA ALA A 311 13.62 55.50 24.69
C ALA A 311 12.93 56.23 23.51
N THR A 312 13.38 56.00 22.29
CA THR A 312 12.94 56.66 21.05
C THR A 312 12.54 55.64 19.99
N ARG A 313 11.66 54.68 20.34
CA ARG A 313 10.79 54.11 19.29
C ARG A 313 9.64 55.09 19.07
N PRO A 314 9.60 55.84 17.95
CA PRO A 314 8.44 56.64 17.61
C PRO A 314 7.24 55.71 17.51
N ARG A 315 6.24 55.99 18.34
CA ARG A 315 4.94 55.32 18.34
C ARG A 315 4.36 55.47 16.94
N LYS A 316 4.36 54.39 16.15
CA LYS A 316 3.69 54.35 14.85
C LYS A 316 2.22 54.75 15.10
N PRO A 317 1.69 55.77 14.42
CA PRO A 317 0.29 56.15 14.56
C PRO A 317 -0.57 54.92 14.22
N GLN A 318 -1.45 54.54 15.14
CA GLN A 318 -2.47 53.54 14.88
C GLN A 318 -3.31 54.03 13.70
N PRO A 319 -3.54 53.20 12.67
CA PRO A 319 -4.50 53.54 11.64
C PRO A 319 -5.86 53.71 12.31
N GLU A 320 -6.42 54.92 12.21
CA GLU A 320 -7.78 55.22 12.63
C GLU A 320 -8.71 54.21 11.96
N HIS A 321 -9.42 53.46 12.80
CA HIS A 321 -10.54 52.64 12.37
C HIS A 321 -11.61 53.57 11.81
N GLU A 322 -11.63 53.67 10.48
CA GLU A 322 -12.66 54.27 9.65
C GLU A 322 -14.02 53.66 10.05
N ARG A 323 -14.75 54.39 10.90
CA ARG A 323 -16.14 54.09 11.24
C ARG A 323 -16.98 54.30 9.99
N ARG A 324 -17.36 53.21 9.31
CA ARG A 324 -18.42 53.25 8.31
C ARG A 324 -19.77 53.39 9.01
N PRO A 325 -20.58 54.40 8.67
CA PRO A 325 -21.97 54.46 9.10
C PRO A 325 -22.81 53.47 8.28
N PHE A 326 -23.55 52.63 8.98
CA PHE A 326 -24.82 52.06 8.55
C PHE A 326 -25.79 52.12 9.74
#